data_AF-A0A0N4T7T4-F1
#
_entry.id   AF-A0A0N4T7T4-F1
#
_cell.length_a   1.000
_cell.length_b   1.000
_cell.length_c   1.000
_cell.angle_alpha   90.00
_cell.angle_beta   90.00
_cell.angle_gamma   90.00
#
_symmetry.space_group_name_H-M   'P 1'
#
loop_
_entity.id
_entity.type
_entity.pdbx_description
1 polymer ?
#
loop_
_entity_poly.entity_id
_entity_poly.type
_entity_poly.pdbx_seq_one_letter_code
_entity_poly.pdbx_strand_id
1 'polypeptide(L)'
;MPEIYNYCLIIVNVLSNHSIYSLAHAEASFPTFISFIPILMKTFAAKLLDSKQRNENEDGNETATNEAQSGTVTSQKWAYISAIQYLLKGWSIVLQNAQFVKELTGRWFEGYKMTMSIISSFMHAIFSVPFGEREEISVPLPDREIFKEILVKIGLFSSYFFGRTLPKIFTILAETVEEFLSTMETHVTVEDLNMWRENMHWILLIVGHSLVEEDDNHNCIFQNSILNYYENVVTREDNDFSTYASYIKACIDEPQDLTDPSDVDLVIK
;
A
#
# COMPACT_ATOMS: atom_id res chain seq x y z
N MET A 1 6.77 24.82 5.08
CA MET A 1 6.70 23.36 5.25
C MET A 1 6.18 22.88 6.62
N PRO A 2 6.35 23.59 7.76
CA PRO A 2 5.77 23.19 9.04
C PRO A 2 4.24 23.02 9.01
N GLU A 3 3.55 23.82 8.18
CA GLU A 3 2.09 23.82 8.09
C GLU A 3 1.52 22.48 7.59
N ILE A 4 2.13 21.85 6.58
CA ILE A 4 1.67 20.56 6.00
C ILE A 4 1.72 19.45 7.05
N TYR A 5 2.86 19.37 7.74
CA TYR A 5 3.09 18.44 8.84
C TYR A 5 2.11 18.67 10.00
N ASN A 6 1.90 19.95 10.36
CA ASN A 6 0.97 20.34 11.42
C ASN A 6 -0.47 19.95 11.10
N TYR A 7 -0.94 20.06 9.85
CA TYR A 7 -2.28 19.61 9.47
C TYR A 7 -2.46 18.10 9.63
N CYS A 8 -1.47 17.29 9.25
CA CYS A 8 -1.53 15.83 9.43
C CYS A 8 -1.52 15.44 10.91
N LEU A 9 -0.69 16.13 11.71
CA LEU A 9 -0.67 15.97 13.16
C LEU A 9 -2.00 16.36 13.81
N ILE A 10 -2.64 17.44 13.35
CA ILE A 10 -3.97 17.84 13.83
C ILE A 10 -4.97 16.72 13.56
N ILE A 11 -5.00 16.15 12.35
CA ILE A 11 -5.90 15.04 12.01
C ILE A 11 -5.67 13.85 12.96
N VAL A 12 -4.41 13.44 13.13
CA VAL A 12 -4.07 12.30 14.00
C VAL A 12 -4.40 12.60 15.46
N ASN A 13 -4.06 13.78 15.96
CA ASN A 13 -4.33 14.17 17.35
C ASN A 13 -5.84 14.25 17.60
N VAL A 14 -6.61 14.76 16.64
CA VAL A 14 -8.06 14.78 16.76
C VAL A 14 -8.61 13.35 16.86
N LEU A 15 -8.17 12.46 15.98
CA LEU A 15 -8.61 11.06 15.95
C LEU A 15 -8.11 10.24 17.15
N SER A 16 -6.94 10.57 17.72
CA SER A 16 -6.32 9.81 18.81
C SER A 16 -6.77 10.29 20.19
N ASN A 17 -7.01 11.59 20.38
CA ASN A 17 -7.25 12.19 21.70
C ASN A 17 -8.73 12.47 21.98
N HIS A 18 -9.56 12.58 20.95
CA HIS A 18 -11.01 12.67 21.14
C HIS A 18 -11.63 11.30 20.92
N SER A 19 -12.56 10.92 21.79
CA SER A 19 -13.35 9.71 21.56
C SER A 19 -14.02 9.83 20.19
N ILE A 20 -13.88 8.80 19.36
CA ILE A 20 -14.55 8.74 18.05
C ILE A 20 -16.06 8.89 18.21
N TYR A 21 -16.60 8.51 19.37
CA TYR A 21 -17.95 8.81 19.81
C TYR A 21 -18.30 10.31 19.69
N SER A 22 -17.50 11.21 20.28
CA SER A 22 -17.75 12.65 20.23
C SER A 22 -17.65 13.23 18.81
N LEU A 23 -16.72 12.70 18.00
CA LEU A 23 -16.51 13.16 16.63
C LEU A 23 -17.63 12.68 15.69
N ALA A 24 -18.06 11.43 15.83
CA ALA A 24 -19.09 10.83 14.99
C ALA A 24 -20.50 11.37 15.31
N HIS A 25 -20.76 11.87 16.53
CA HIS A 25 -22.00 12.60 16.87
C HIS A 25 -22.17 13.91 16.08
N ALA A 26 -21.09 14.47 15.54
CA ALA A 26 -21.18 15.57 14.58
C ALA A 26 -21.47 15.01 13.18
N GLU A 27 -22.60 14.29 13.04
CA GLU A 27 -22.94 13.38 11.93
C GLU A 27 -22.70 13.93 10.52
N ALA A 28 -22.87 15.24 10.30
CA ALA A 28 -22.65 15.88 8.99
C ALA A 28 -21.17 16.22 8.72
N SER A 29 -20.36 16.47 9.75
CA SER A 29 -18.97 16.90 9.60
C SER A 29 -17.99 15.73 9.62
N PHE A 30 -18.30 14.62 10.31
CA PHE A 30 -17.35 13.51 10.43
C PHE A 30 -17.03 12.80 9.09
N PRO A 31 -18.01 12.41 8.25
CA PRO A 31 -17.72 11.83 6.93
C PRO A 31 -16.92 12.79 6.02
N THR A 32 -17.23 14.09 6.10
CA THR A 32 -16.51 15.14 5.38
C THR A 32 -15.07 15.26 5.88
N PHE A 33 -14.88 15.22 7.20
CA PHE A 33 -13.56 15.28 7.84
C PHE A 33 -12.67 14.11 7.42
N ILE A 34 -13.17 12.87 7.49
CA ILE A 34 -12.39 11.69 7.09
C ILE A 34 -12.10 11.67 5.58
N SER A 35 -12.95 12.30 4.75
CA SER A 35 -12.72 12.39 3.30
C SER A 35 -11.49 13.24 2.92
N PHE A 36 -10.99 14.09 3.82
CA PHE A 36 -9.75 14.83 3.58
C PHE A 36 -8.52 13.92 3.54
N ILE A 37 -8.54 12.77 4.22
CA ILE A 37 -7.39 11.86 4.29
C ILE A 37 -6.98 11.36 2.88
N PRO A 38 -7.87 10.74 2.07
CA PRO A 38 -7.51 10.33 0.70
C PRO A 38 -7.11 11.51 -0.20
N ILE A 39 -7.72 12.69 -0.02
CA ILE A 39 -7.37 13.90 -0.81
C ILE A 39 -5.95 14.38 -0.51
N LEU A 40 -5.61 14.45 0.78
CA LEU A 40 -4.28 14.83 1.23
C LEU A 40 -3.24 13.78 0.85
N MET A 41 -3.60 12.49 0.93
CA MET A 41 -2.74 11.39 0.48
C MET A 41 -2.35 11.58 -0.99
N LYS A 42 -3.32 11.79 -1.88
CA LYS A 42 -3.06 12.05 -3.30
C LYS A 42 -2.12 13.23 -3.50
N THR A 43 -2.34 14.32 -2.76
CA THR A 43 -1.54 15.54 -2.86
C THR A 43 -0.09 15.31 -2.39
N PHE A 44 0.12 14.60 -1.28
CA PHE A 44 1.47 14.38 -0.75
C PHE A 44 2.23 13.32 -1.53
N ALA A 45 1.55 12.30 -2.04
CA ALA A 45 2.15 11.31 -2.93
C ALA A 45 2.71 11.97 -4.21
N ALA A 46 1.94 12.86 -4.84
CA ALA A 46 2.42 13.63 -6.00
C ALA A 46 3.63 14.52 -5.63
N LYS A 47 3.59 15.20 -4.48
CA LYS A 47 4.70 16.07 -4.05
C LYS A 47 5.96 15.33 -3.63
N LEU A 48 5.85 14.05 -3.25
CA LEU A 48 7.01 13.19 -3.00
C LEU A 48 7.87 13.04 -4.27
N LEU A 49 7.23 13.05 -5.45
CA LEU A 49 7.85 12.93 -6.77
C LEU A 49 8.45 14.26 -7.28
N ASP A 50 7.71 15.37 -7.16
CA ASP A 50 8.05 16.69 -7.75
C ASP A 50 9.38 17.32 -7.26
N SER A 51 10.01 16.76 -6.23
CA SER A 51 11.20 17.34 -5.58
C SER A 51 12.47 17.42 -6.48
N LYS A 52 12.42 16.95 -7.73
CA LYS A 52 13.48 17.12 -8.75
C LYS A 52 13.19 18.18 -9.83
N GLN A 53 11.94 18.54 -10.11
CA GLN A 53 11.59 19.36 -11.29
C GLN A 53 12.06 20.83 -11.26
N ARG A 54 12.67 21.31 -10.17
CA ARG A 54 13.20 22.69 -10.09
C ARG A 54 14.63 22.86 -10.61
N ASN A 55 15.32 21.79 -11.01
CA ASN A 55 16.76 21.83 -11.28
C ASN A 55 17.14 22.14 -12.74
N GLU A 56 16.21 22.18 -13.70
CA GLU A 56 16.57 22.35 -15.12
C GLU A 56 16.56 23.81 -15.64
N ASN A 57 16.30 24.80 -14.78
CA ASN A 57 16.16 26.20 -15.23
C ASN A 57 17.18 27.20 -14.66
N GLU A 58 18.23 26.79 -13.96
CA GLU A 58 19.26 27.72 -13.47
C GLU A 58 20.67 27.29 -13.86
N ASP A 59 21.09 27.74 -15.05
CA ASP A 59 22.49 27.77 -15.49
C ASP A 59 23.35 28.58 -14.50
N GLY A 60 24.40 27.95 -13.96
CA GLY A 60 25.66 28.63 -13.60
C GLY A 60 25.88 29.04 -12.14
N ASN A 61 26.11 28.08 -11.22
CA ASN A 61 27.18 28.15 -10.20
C ASN A 61 27.21 26.86 -9.36
N GLU A 62 28.05 25.92 -9.77
CA GLU A 62 28.12 24.55 -9.27
C GLU A 62 29.23 24.41 -8.23
N THR A 63 28.88 24.31 -6.94
CA THR A 63 29.50 23.39 -5.95
C THR A 63 28.96 23.65 -4.55
N ALA A 64 28.91 24.89 -4.06
CA ALA A 64 28.38 25.22 -2.73
C ALA A 64 26.83 25.26 -2.69
N THR A 65 26.21 25.64 -3.80
CA THR A 65 24.76 25.69 -3.98
C THR A 65 24.14 24.29 -3.99
N ASN A 66 24.87 23.32 -4.55
CA ASN A 66 24.39 21.94 -4.75
C ASN A 66 24.25 21.18 -3.42
N GLU A 67 25.14 21.38 -2.44
CA GLU A 67 25.05 20.72 -1.14
C GLU A 67 23.90 21.27 -0.27
N ALA A 68 23.74 22.60 -0.23
CA ALA A 68 22.64 23.23 0.50
C ALA A 68 21.27 22.94 -0.14
N GLN A 69 21.19 22.90 -1.47
CA GLN A 69 19.98 22.51 -2.21
C GLN A 69 19.68 21.02 -2.08
N SER A 70 20.68 20.15 -2.16
CA SER A 70 20.55 18.70 -1.92
C SER A 70 20.04 18.40 -0.51
N GLY A 71 20.60 19.08 0.51
CA GLY A 71 20.11 19.01 1.89
C GLY A 71 18.65 19.48 2.03
N THR A 72 18.29 20.54 1.32
CA THR A 72 16.91 21.07 1.30
C THR A 72 15.96 20.07 0.66
N VAL A 73 16.23 19.57 -0.56
CA VAL A 73 15.40 18.57 -1.27
C VAL A 73 15.20 17.30 -0.44
N THR A 74 16.28 16.82 0.20
CA THR A 74 16.22 15.64 1.08
C THR A 74 15.32 15.90 2.29
N SER A 75 15.41 17.07 2.92
CA SER A 75 14.53 17.45 4.03
C SER A 75 13.05 17.54 3.62
N GLN A 76 12.75 17.97 2.39
CA GLN A 76 11.38 18.03 1.89
C GLN A 76 10.78 16.64 1.69
N LYS A 77 11.55 15.71 1.12
CA LYS A 77 11.13 14.32 0.93
C LYS A 77 10.77 13.66 2.25
N TRP A 78 11.63 13.80 3.27
CA TRP A 78 11.36 13.26 4.60
C TRP A 78 10.09 13.87 5.22
N ALA A 79 9.85 15.17 5.03
CA ALA A 79 8.63 15.81 5.52
C ALA A 79 7.35 15.23 4.88
N TYR A 80 7.37 14.91 3.58
CA TYR A 80 6.23 14.26 2.91
C TYR A 80 6.06 12.81 3.34
N ILE A 81 7.15 12.05 3.51
CA ILE A 81 7.11 10.68 4.06
C ILE A 81 6.46 10.70 5.44
N SER A 82 6.91 11.58 6.34
CA SER A 82 6.31 11.72 7.67
C SER A 82 4.86 12.17 7.62
N ALA A 83 4.50 13.11 6.75
CA ALA A 83 3.10 13.54 6.57
C ALA A 83 2.20 12.36 6.13
N ILE A 84 2.67 11.54 5.18
CA ILE A 84 1.98 10.33 4.76
C ILE A 84 1.83 9.35 5.93
N GLN A 85 2.91 9.06 6.67
CA GLN A 85 2.86 8.18 7.86
C GLN A 85 1.78 8.63 8.86
N TYR A 86 1.67 9.93 9.14
CA TYR A 86 0.62 10.47 10.00
C TYR A 86 -0.78 10.28 9.40
N LEU A 87 -0.99 10.57 8.12
CA LEU A 87 -2.29 10.33 7.48
C LEU A 87 -2.72 8.87 7.57
N LEU A 88 -1.80 7.94 7.32
CA LEU A 88 -2.08 6.49 7.42
C LEU A 88 -2.34 6.09 8.88
N LYS A 89 -1.64 6.66 9.85
CA LYS A 89 -1.96 6.46 11.27
C LYS A 89 -3.39 6.93 11.59
N GLY A 90 -3.80 8.09 11.08
CA GLY A 90 -5.17 8.58 11.21
C GLY A 90 -6.19 7.63 10.57
N TRP A 91 -5.93 7.16 9.36
CA TRP A 91 -6.81 6.21 8.67
C TRP A 91 -6.92 4.87 9.40
N SER A 92 -5.83 4.38 9.99
CA SER A 92 -5.82 3.17 10.83
C SER A 92 -6.83 3.28 11.98
N ILE A 93 -6.90 4.43 12.63
CA ILE A 93 -7.84 4.69 13.73
C ILE A 93 -9.28 4.67 13.22
N VAL A 94 -9.53 5.26 12.04
CA VAL A 94 -10.86 5.23 11.40
C VAL A 94 -11.29 3.79 11.09
N LEU A 95 -10.42 2.98 10.49
CA LEU A 95 -10.73 1.58 10.15
C LEU A 95 -10.98 0.71 11.39
N GLN A 96 -10.16 0.85 12.43
CA GLN A 96 -10.33 0.13 13.71
C GLN A 96 -11.69 0.38 14.36
N ASN A 97 -12.30 1.55 14.09
CA ASN A 97 -13.56 1.97 14.68
C ASN A 97 -14.71 2.01 13.65
N ALA A 98 -14.52 1.44 12.46
CA ALA A 98 -15.48 1.57 11.35
C ALA A 98 -16.86 0.98 11.69
N GLN A 99 -16.90 -0.16 12.38
CA GLN A 99 -18.15 -0.80 12.80
C GLN A 99 -18.91 0.07 13.81
N PHE A 100 -18.19 0.64 14.78
CA PHE A 100 -18.76 1.54 15.76
C PHE A 100 -19.31 2.82 15.11
N VAL A 101 -18.57 3.43 14.18
CA VAL A 101 -19.01 4.60 13.42
C VAL A 101 -20.29 4.31 12.63
N LYS A 102 -20.39 3.12 12.03
CA LYS A 102 -21.59 2.67 11.30
C LYS A 102 -22.81 2.62 12.23
N GLU A 103 -22.65 1.97 13.37
CA GLU A 103 -23.71 1.78 14.36
C GLU A 103 -24.18 3.13 14.92
N LEU A 104 -23.25 4.05 15.17
CA LEU A 104 -23.55 5.34 15.75
C LEU A 104 -24.23 6.31 14.77
N THR A 105 -23.72 6.40 13.54
CA THR A 105 -24.16 7.43 12.57
C THR A 105 -25.27 6.95 11.64
N GLY A 106 -25.57 5.65 11.63
CA GLY A 106 -26.44 5.01 10.65
C GLY A 106 -25.96 5.13 9.20
N ARG A 107 -24.78 5.74 8.97
CA ARG A 107 -24.19 5.97 7.65
C ARG A 107 -22.92 5.15 7.54
N TRP A 108 -22.83 4.35 6.49
CA TRP A 108 -21.59 3.71 6.10
C TRP A 108 -20.79 4.68 5.22
N PHE A 109 -19.56 5.01 5.62
CA PHE A 109 -18.62 5.61 4.68
C PHE A 109 -18.07 4.52 3.75
N GLU A 110 -17.72 4.86 2.50
CA GLU A 110 -17.19 3.90 1.52
C GLU A 110 -15.73 3.49 1.87
N GLY A 111 -15.54 2.85 3.03
CA GLY A 111 -14.22 2.58 3.63
C GLY A 111 -13.28 1.81 2.70
N TYR A 112 -13.78 0.81 1.97
CA TYR A 112 -12.99 0.10 0.96
C TYR A 112 -12.50 1.04 -0.15
N LYS A 113 -13.38 1.84 -0.75
CA LYS A 113 -13.04 2.74 -1.86
C LYS A 113 -12.06 3.83 -1.41
N MET A 114 -12.27 4.41 -0.24
CA MET A 114 -11.36 5.40 0.34
C MET A 114 -9.99 4.77 0.63
N THR A 115 -9.96 3.58 1.21
CA THR A 115 -8.71 2.84 1.47
C THR A 115 -7.95 2.54 0.17
N MET A 116 -8.65 2.04 -0.86
CA MET A 116 -8.03 1.80 -2.16
C MET A 116 -7.52 3.10 -2.78
N SER A 117 -8.25 4.21 -2.67
CA SER A 117 -7.78 5.52 -3.14
C SER A 117 -6.48 5.96 -2.44
N ILE A 118 -6.33 5.68 -1.13
CA ILE A 118 -5.11 5.97 -0.38
C ILE A 118 -3.95 5.10 -0.89
N ILE A 119 -4.17 3.79 -0.99
CA ILE A 119 -3.15 2.82 -1.45
C ILE A 119 -2.74 3.14 -2.89
N SER A 120 -3.69 3.32 -3.81
CA SER A 120 -3.41 3.65 -5.21
C SER A 120 -2.67 4.98 -5.36
N SER A 121 -2.97 5.98 -4.52
CA SER A 121 -2.21 7.24 -4.54
C SER A 121 -0.74 7.02 -4.17
N PHE A 122 -0.46 6.16 -3.19
CA PHE A 122 0.91 5.79 -2.85
C PHE A 122 1.58 5.01 -3.99
N MET A 123 0.91 3.99 -4.54
CA MET A 123 1.44 3.15 -5.62
C MET A 123 1.80 3.96 -6.86
N HIS A 124 0.95 4.91 -7.26
CA HIS A 124 1.21 5.81 -8.38
C HIS A 124 2.50 6.62 -8.19
N ALA A 125 2.88 6.90 -6.94
CA ALA A 125 4.09 7.65 -6.61
C ALA A 125 5.37 6.81 -6.56
N ILE A 126 5.28 5.48 -6.60
CA ILE A 126 6.45 4.59 -6.46
C ILE A 126 6.69 3.69 -7.67
N PHE A 127 5.66 3.43 -8.48
CA PHE A 127 5.80 2.69 -9.73
C PHE A 127 6.42 3.53 -10.85
N SER A 128 7.16 2.85 -11.73
CA SER A 128 7.69 3.43 -12.96
C SER A 128 6.57 3.65 -13.99
N VAL A 129 6.82 4.52 -14.98
CA VAL A 129 5.97 4.64 -16.18
C VAL A 129 5.76 3.24 -16.79
N PRO A 130 4.60 2.89 -17.38
CA PRO A 130 3.35 3.65 -17.46
C PRO A 130 2.48 3.56 -16.21
N PHE A 131 2.83 2.71 -15.23
CA PHE A 131 1.99 2.41 -14.06
C PHE A 131 2.06 3.48 -12.96
N GLY A 132 3.07 4.33 -13.00
CA GLY A 132 3.25 5.45 -12.08
C GLY A 132 4.20 6.51 -12.64
N GLU A 133 4.65 7.40 -11.77
CA GLU A 133 5.44 8.59 -12.14
C GLU A 133 6.86 8.60 -11.55
N ARG A 134 7.37 7.45 -11.07
CA ARG A 134 8.72 7.40 -10.47
C ARG A 134 9.83 7.47 -11.53
N GLU A 135 10.68 8.48 -11.41
CA GLU A 135 12.01 8.55 -12.04
C GLU A 135 13.09 7.92 -11.14
N GLU A 136 14.16 7.36 -11.71
CA GLU A 136 15.27 6.71 -10.96
C GLU A 136 15.77 7.59 -9.80
N ILE A 137 15.79 7.02 -8.59
CA ILE A 137 16.28 7.71 -7.39
C ILE A 137 17.40 6.87 -6.77
N SER A 138 18.62 7.41 -6.75
CA SER A 138 19.67 6.89 -5.86
C SER A 138 19.39 7.37 -4.43
N VAL A 139 18.79 6.53 -3.60
CA VAL A 139 18.59 6.82 -2.16
C VAL A 139 19.59 5.97 -1.35
N PRO A 140 20.21 6.50 -0.28
CA PRO A 140 21.27 5.78 0.45
C PRO A 140 20.78 4.61 1.32
N LEU A 141 19.47 4.48 1.54
CA LEU A 141 18.87 3.40 2.33
C LEU A 141 17.96 2.52 1.47
N PRO A 142 17.82 1.22 1.78
CA PRO A 142 16.87 0.35 1.10
C PRO A 142 15.44 0.87 1.24
N ASP A 143 14.64 0.82 0.18
CA ASP A 143 13.25 1.29 0.17
C ASP A 143 12.40 0.66 1.28
N ARG A 144 12.63 -0.63 1.59
CA ARG A 144 11.96 -1.33 2.71
C ARG A 144 12.12 -0.64 4.07
N GLU A 145 13.24 0.04 4.32
CA GLU A 145 13.52 0.71 5.60
C GLU A 145 12.90 2.10 5.63
N ILE A 146 13.03 2.84 4.52
CA ILE A 146 12.49 4.19 4.37
C ILE A 146 10.96 4.17 4.48
N PHE A 147 10.34 3.20 3.82
CA PHE A 147 8.89 3.10 3.70
C PHE A 147 8.29 2.05 4.65
N LYS A 148 9.05 1.47 5.59
CA LYS A 148 8.61 0.39 6.50
C LYS A 148 7.25 0.71 7.12
N GLU A 149 7.12 1.87 7.77
CA GLU A 149 5.88 2.26 8.46
C GLU A 149 4.70 2.43 7.50
N ILE A 150 4.94 2.94 6.29
CA ILE A 150 3.91 3.11 5.27
C ILE A 150 3.44 1.73 4.78
N LEU A 151 4.38 0.84 4.46
CA LEU A 151 4.10 -0.51 3.99
C LEU A 151 3.35 -1.33 5.04
N VAL A 152 3.75 -1.25 6.31
CA VAL A 152 3.05 -1.88 7.44
C VAL A 152 1.60 -1.39 7.52
N LYS A 153 1.36 -0.09 7.33
CA LYS A 153 -0.02 0.46 7.35
C LYS A 153 -0.83 0.03 6.13
N ILE A 154 -0.24 0.01 4.94
CA ILE A 154 -0.90 -0.51 3.74
C ILE A 154 -1.30 -1.98 3.93
N GLY A 155 -0.38 -2.78 4.46
CA GLY A 155 -0.64 -4.18 4.79
C GLY A 155 -1.78 -4.35 5.79
N LEU A 156 -1.75 -3.59 6.88
CA LEU A 156 -2.84 -3.55 7.85
C LEU A 156 -4.17 -3.15 7.21
N PHE A 157 -4.20 -2.19 6.28
CA PHE A 157 -5.43 -1.78 5.61
C PHE A 157 -5.98 -2.86 4.69
N SER A 158 -5.11 -3.57 3.96
CA SER A 158 -5.48 -4.73 3.14
C SER A 158 -6.23 -5.76 3.97
N SER A 159 -5.86 -5.93 5.25
CA SER A 159 -6.44 -6.91 6.14
C SER A 159 -7.91 -6.70 6.51
N TYR A 160 -8.39 -5.46 6.46
CA TYR A 160 -9.82 -5.16 6.66
C TYR A 160 -10.69 -5.62 5.49
N PHE A 161 -10.08 -5.96 4.35
CA PHE A 161 -10.78 -6.19 3.09
C PHE A 161 -10.22 -7.39 2.30
N PHE A 162 -9.70 -8.43 2.97
CA PHE A 162 -8.99 -9.53 2.29
C PHE A 162 -9.77 -10.17 1.14
N GLY A 163 -11.07 -10.40 1.28
CA GLY A 163 -11.89 -10.97 0.20
C GLY A 163 -11.97 -10.14 -1.07
N ARG A 164 -11.52 -8.88 -1.05
CA ARG A 164 -11.37 -8.04 -2.25
C ARG A 164 -9.92 -7.71 -2.58
N THR A 165 -9.04 -7.63 -1.57
CA THR A 165 -7.66 -7.21 -1.76
C THR A 165 -6.75 -8.37 -2.16
N LEU A 166 -6.95 -9.56 -1.59
CA LEU A 166 -6.10 -10.72 -1.86
C LEU A 166 -6.20 -11.21 -3.32
N PRO A 167 -7.40 -11.36 -3.92
CA PRO A 167 -7.54 -11.62 -5.36
C PRO A 167 -6.79 -10.62 -6.25
N LYS A 168 -6.83 -9.33 -5.90
CA LYS A 168 -6.17 -8.27 -6.66
C LYS A 168 -4.66 -8.36 -6.55
N ILE A 169 -4.14 -8.66 -5.37
CA ILE A 169 -2.70 -8.90 -5.17
C ILE A 169 -2.23 -10.04 -6.07
N PHE A 170 -2.96 -11.16 -6.08
CA PHE A 170 -2.65 -12.30 -6.94
C PHE A 170 -2.69 -11.92 -8.42
N THR A 171 -3.75 -11.24 -8.86
CA THR A 171 -3.90 -10.78 -10.25
C THR A 171 -2.73 -9.90 -10.67
N ILE A 172 -2.34 -8.92 -9.85
CA ILE A 172 -1.21 -8.02 -10.14
C ILE A 172 0.10 -8.80 -10.26
N LEU A 173 0.36 -9.76 -9.36
CA LEU A 173 1.56 -10.60 -9.42
C LEU A 173 1.58 -11.45 -10.69
N ALA A 174 0.48 -12.11 -11.01
CA ALA A 174 0.36 -12.96 -12.19
C ALA A 174 0.57 -12.14 -13.48
N GLU A 175 -0.16 -11.03 -13.63
CA GLU A 175 -0.04 -10.13 -14.79
C GLU A 175 1.39 -9.57 -14.94
N THR A 176 2.05 -9.22 -13.83
CA THR A 176 3.43 -8.69 -13.85
C THR A 176 4.46 -9.76 -14.27
N VAL A 177 4.24 -11.02 -13.87
CA VAL A 177 5.09 -12.14 -14.29
C VAL A 177 4.83 -12.51 -15.75
N GLU A 178 3.57 -12.52 -16.19
CA GLU A 178 3.20 -12.73 -17.59
C GLU A 178 3.79 -11.66 -18.51
N GLU A 179 3.76 -10.39 -18.08
CA GLU A 179 4.41 -9.27 -18.79
C GLU A 179 5.91 -9.53 -18.96
N PHE A 180 6.58 -9.98 -17.89
CA PHE A 180 8.01 -10.32 -17.95
C PHE A 180 8.31 -11.45 -18.94
N LEU A 181 7.54 -12.53 -18.88
CA LEU A 181 7.72 -13.69 -19.77
C LEU A 181 7.48 -13.28 -21.23
N SER A 182 6.43 -12.50 -21.48
CA SER A 182 6.13 -11.97 -22.82
C SER A 182 7.25 -11.06 -23.32
N THR A 183 7.83 -10.26 -22.42
CA THR A 183 8.92 -9.35 -22.73
C THR A 183 10.17 -10.16 -23.10
N MET A 184 10.53 -11.20 -22.35
CA MET A 184 11.64 -12.12 -22.63
C MET A 184 11.58 -12.80 -24.01
N GLU A 185 10.39 -13.00 -24.58
CA GLU A 185 10.20 -13.55 -25.92
C GLU A 185 10.47 -12.54 -27.06
N THR A 186 10.64 -11.26 -26.72
CA THR A 186 10.89 -10.15 -27.65
C THR A 186 12.29 -9.53 -27.47
N HIS A 187 12.71 -8.62 -28.34
CA HIS A 187 13.98 -7.88 -28.15
C HIS A 187 13.78 -6.81 -27.04
N VAL A 188 14.16 -7.14 -25.81
CA VAL A 188 14.02 -6.29 -24.62
C VAL A 188 15.19 -5.31 -24.48
N THR A 189 14.91 -4.06 -24.11
CA THR A 189 15.95 -3.09 -23.76
C THR A 189 16.35 -3.21 -22.28
N VAL A 190 17.50 -2.65 -21.91
CA VAL A 190 17.95 -2.66 -20.51
C VAL A 190 17.01 -1.80 -19.64
N GLU A 191 16.48 -0.74 -20.22
CA GLU A 191 15.50 0.16 -19.63
C GLU A 191 14.21 -0.57 -19.27
N ASP A 192 13.66 -1.37 -20.19
CA ASP A 192 12.44 -2.17 -19.94
C ASP A 192 12.64 -3.15 -18.78
N LEU A 193 13.79 -3.84 -18.73
CA LEU A 193 14.12 -4.76 -17.65
C LEU A 193 14.27 -4.05 -16.30
N ASN A 194 14.87 -2.86 -16.28
CA ASN A 194 15.00 -2.07 -15.06
C ASN A 194 13.65 -1.57 -14.54
N MET A 195 12.77 -1.13 -15.44
CA MET A 195 11.40 -0.71 -15.09
C MET A 195 10.59 -1.88 -14.52
N TRP A 196 10.66 -3.05 -15.16
CA TRP A 196 10.01 -4.24 -14.64
C TRP A 196 10.55 -4.64 -13.26
N ARG A 197 11.89 -4.67 -13.10
CA ARG A 197 12.53 -5.01 -11.82
C ARG A 197 12.05 -4.09 -10.70
N GLU A 198 11.90 -2.81 -10.99
CA GLU A 198 11.47 -1.81 -10.02
C GLU A 198 10.00 -1.97 -9.64
N ASN A 199 9.12 -2.19 -10.62
CA ASN A 199 7.72 -2.46 -10.35
C ASN A 199 7.55 -3.75 -9.53
N MET A 200 8.25 -4.82 -9.91
CA MET A 200 8.23 -6.08 -9.18
C MET A 200 8.78 -5.93 -7.75
N HIS A 201 9.83 -5.12 -7.55
CA HIS A 201 10.35 -4.79 -6.23
C HIS A 201 9.26 -4.21 -5.31
N TRP A 202 8.53 -3.19 -5.77
CA TRP A 202 7.48 -2.57 -4.98
C TRP A 202 6.26 -3.46 -4.77
N ILE A 203 5.87 -4.22 -5.80
CA ILE A 203 4.79 -5.20 -5.67
C ILE A 203 5.14 -6.19 -4.55
N LEU A 204 6.33 -6.78 -4.58
CA LEU A 204 6.76 -7.74 -3.56
C LEU A 204 6.81 -7.12 -2.16
N LEU A 205 7.22 -5.86 -2.01
CA LEU A 205 7.16 -5.17 -0.73
C LEU A 205 5.71 -5.01 -0.21
N ILE A 206 4.78 -4.58 -1.08
CA ILE A 206 3.37 -4.41 -0.71
C ILE A 206 2.74 -5.76 -0.37
N VAL A 207 3.01 -6.79 -1.16
CA VAL A 207 2.50 -8.15 -0.95
C VAL A 207 3.03 -8.72 0.35
N GLY A 208 4.35 -8.65 0.58
CA GLY A 208 4.96 -9.11 1.82
C GLY A 208 4.27 -8.48 3.03
N HIS A 209 4.19 -7.15 3.08
CA HIS A 209 3.54 -6.46 4.19
C HIS A 209 2.02 -6.69 4.29
N SER A 210 1.35 -7.09 3.21
CA SER A 210 -0.07 -7.46 3.23
C SER A 210 -0.32 -8.88 3.73
N LEU A 211 0.66 -9.77 3.63
CA LEU A 211 0.54 -11.18 4.00
C LEU A 211 1.09 -11.50 5.39
N VAL A 212 2.14 -10.79 5.80
CA VAL A 212 2.85 -11.06 7.06
C VAL A 212 2.78 -9.90 8.04
N GLU A 213 2.97 -10.21 9.31
CA GLU A 213 3.23 -9.28 10.41
C GLU A 213 4.46 -9.71 11.21
N GLU A 214 5.00 -8.77 11.97
CA GLU A 214 6.14 -8.98 12.86
C GLU A 214 5.59 -9.25 14.28
N ASP A 215 5.93 -10.38 14.87
CA ASP A 215 5.51 -10.73 16.25
C ASP A 215 6.36 -10.00 17.31
N ASP A 216 6.02 -10.18 18.59
CA ASP A 216 6.74 -9.57 19.73
C ASP A 216 8.24 -9.98 19.80
N ASN A 217 8.62 -11.07 19.13
CA ASN A 217 9.98 -11.58 19.07
C ASN A 217 10.70 -11.21 17.75
N HIS A 218 10.12 -10.33 16.94
CA HIS A 218 10.62 -9.94 15.62
C HIS A 218 10.61 -11.08 14.58
N ASN A 219 9.81 -12.12 14.78
CA ASN A 219 9.60 -13.16 13.77
C ASN A 219 8.56 -12.70 12.75
N CYS A 220 8.77 -13.11 11.50
CA CYS A 220 7.82 -12.92 10.42
C CYS A 220 6.78 -14.05 10.45
N ILE A 221 5.52 -13.70 10.73
CA ILE A 221 4.39 -14.64 10.78
C ILE A 221 3.27 -14.20 9.85
N PHE A 222 2.39 -15.12 9.43
CA PHE A 222 1.18 -14.74 8.72
C PHE A 222 0.28 -13.87 9.59
N GLN A 223 -0.35 -12.86 8.98
CA GLN A 223 -1.30 -12.02 9.70
C GLN A 223 -2.46 -12.87 10.23
N ASN A 224 -2.79 -12.70 11.51
CA ASN A 224 -3.91 -13.45 12.12
C ASN A 224 -5.24 -13.22 11.40
N SER A 225 -5.45 -12.03 10.86
CA SER A 225 -6.62 -11.68 10.04
C SER A 225 -6.71 -12.50 8.75
N ILE A 226 -5.58 -12.93 8.18
CA ILE A 226 -5.53 -13.85 7.04
C ILE A 226 -5.96 -15.25 7.46
N LEU A 227 -5.39 -15.75 8.56
CA LEU A 227 -5.74 -17.08 9.08
C LEU A 227 -7.23 -17.16 9.39
N ASN A 228 -7.78 -16.14 10.05
CA ASN A 228 -9.21 -16.02 10.31
C ASN A 228 -10.02 -15.93 9.01
N TYR A 229 -9.54 -15.20 8.00
CA TYR A 229 -10.20 -15.11 6.71
C TYR A 229 -10.25 -16.48 6.01
N TYR A 230 -9.13 -17.20 5.95
CA TYR A 230 -9.08 -18.55 5.40
C TYR A 230 -9.97 -19.51 6.17
N GLU A 231 -9.91 -19.52 7.50
CA GLU A 231 -10.78 -20.37 8.32
C GLU A 231 -12.26 -20.10 8.00
N ASN A 232 -12.67 -18.83 7.90
CA ASN A 232 -14.04 -18.46 7.54
C ASN A 232 -14.43 -18.79 6.09
N VAL A 233 -13.50 -18.76 5.14
CA VAL A 233 -13.76 -19.14 3.73
C VAL A 233 -13.87 -20.65 3.62
N VAL A 234 -12.91 -21.36 4.22
CA VAL A 234 -12.76 -22.81 4.16
C VAL A 234 -13.88 -23.52 4.93
N THR A 235 -14.35 -22.97 6.05
CA THR A 235 -15.46 -23.51 6.85
C THR A 235 -16.86 -23.20 6.30
N ARG A 236 -16.99 -22.48 5.16
CA ARG A 236 -18.28 -22.38 4.47
C ARG A 236 -18.74 -23.77 4.03
N GLU A 237 -20.02 -24.04 4.24
CA GLU A 237 -20.62 -25.39 4.37
C GLU A 237 -20.49 -26.34 3.14
N ASP A 238 -19.88 -25.93 2.03
CA ASP A 238 -19.82 -26.72 0.79
C ASP A 238 -18.40 -26.94 0.20
N ASN A 239 -17.34 -26.62 0.94
CA ASN A 239 -15.96 -26.79 0.43
C ASN A 239 -15.43 -28.22 0.61
N ASP A 240 -15.06 -28.87 -0.51
CA ASP A 240 -14.38 -30.16 -0.48
C ASP A 240 -12.87 -29.98 -0.21
N PHE A 241 -12.49 -30.17 1.05
CA PHE A 241 -11.10 -30.13 1.49
C PHE A 241 -10.17 -31.10 0.73
N SER A 242 -10.72 -32.20 0.18
CA SER A 242 -9.93 -33.17 -0.56
C SER A 242 -9.41 -32.60 -1.89
N THR A 243 -10.16 -31.70 -2.51
CA THR A 243 -9.74 -30.95 -3.70
C THR A 243 -8.59 -30.01 -3.37
N TYR A 244 -8.68 -29.25 -2.27
CA TYR A 244 -7.63 -28.31 -1.87
C TYR A 244 -6.33 -29.03 -1.49
N ALA A 245 -6.41 -30.13 -0.75
CA ALA A 245 -5.23 -30.92 -0.38
C ALA A 245 -4.53 -31.50 -1.62
N SER A 246 -5.31 -31.98 -2.60
CA SER A 246 -4.78 -32.50 -3.85
C SER A 246 -4.11 -31.42 -4.68
N TYR A 247 -4.73 -30.24 -4.76
CA TYR A 247 -4.18 -29.07 -5.45
C TYR A 247 -2.86 -28.60 -4.81
N ILE A 248 -2.84 -28.38 -3.48
CA ILE A 248 -1.62 -27.95 -2.76
C ILE A 248 -0.49 -28.97 -2.95
N LYS A 249 -0.81 -30.26 -2.90
CA LYS A 249 0.18 -31.32 -3.14
C LYS A 249 0.75 -31.23 -4.56
N ALA A 250 -0.11 -31.06 -5.56
CA ALA A 250 0.33 -30.89 -6.95
C ALA A 250 1.20 -29.64 -7.14
N CYS A 251 0.94 -28.53 -6.41
CA CYS A 251 1.79 -27.35 -6.42
C CYS A 251 3.22 -27.63 -5.93
N ILE A 252 3.40 -28.57 -5.00
CA ILE A 252 4.70 -28.91 -4.41
C ILE A 252 5.41 -29.97 -5.26
N ASP A 253 4.69 -31.04 -5.62
CA ASP A 253 5.28 -32.23 -6.21
C ASP A 253 5.44 -32.09 -7.74
N GLU A 254 4.47 -31.48 -8.42
CA GLU A 254 4.38 -31.45 -9.90
C GLU A 254 3.84 -30.09 -10.42
N PRO A 255 4.48 -28.95 -10.09
CA PRO A 255 3.96 -27.61 -10.44
C PRO A 255 3.84 -27.35 -11.96
N GLN A 256 4.61 -28.07 -12.77
CA GLN A 256 4.56 -27.96 -14.24
C GLN A 256 3.33 -28.61 -14.87
N ASP A 257 2.66 -29.52 -14.17
CA ASP A 257 1.48 -30.25 -14.64
C ASP A 257 0.19 -29.67 -14.01
N LEU A 258 0.31 -28.58 -13.27
CA LEU A 258 -0.80 -27.93 -12.58
C LEU A 258 -1.75 -27.29 -13.59
N THR A 259 -3.00 -27.74 -13.60
CA THR A 259 -4.10 -27.06 -14.31
C THR A 259 -4.82 -26.12 -13.35
N ASP A 260 -5.31 -24.97 -13.83
CA ASP A 260 -6.07 -24.01 -13.02
C ASP A 260 -7.53 -24.49 -12.76
N PRO A 261 -7.83 -25.14 -11.62
CA PRO A 261 -9.11 -25.82 -11.43
C PRO A 261 -10.18 -24.80 -11.01
N SER A 262 -11.34 -24.78 -11.65
CA SER A 262 -12.41 -23.82 -11.31
C SER A 262 -13.03 -24.04 -9.92
N ASP A 263 -12.83 -25.23 -9.36
CA ASP A 263 -13.28 -25.72 -8.07
C ASP A 263 -12.33 -25.39 -6.91
N VAL A 264 -11.14 -24.85 -7.19
CA VAL A 264 -10.26 -24.28 -6.16
C VAL A 264 -10.55 -22.79 -6.02
N ASP A 265 -10.86 -22.33 -4.81
CA ASP A 265 -11.05 -20.90 -4.54
C ASP A 265 -9.77 -20.14 -4.90
N LEU A 266 -9.87 -18.99 -5.58
CA LEU A 266 -8.74 -18.15 -5.96
C LEU A 266 -7.86 -17.75 -4.76
N VAL A 267 -8.45 -17.72 -3.57
CA VAL A 267 -7.74 -17.45 -2.33
C VAL A 267 -6.79 -18.60 -1.95
N ILE A 268 -7.09 -19.84 -2.34
CA ILE A 268 -6.26 -21.04 -2.08
C ILE A 268 -5.28 -21.32 -3.23
N LYS A 269 -5.58 -20.83 -4.44
CA LYS A 269 -4.67 -20.89 -5.59
C LYS A 269 -3.38 -20.10 -5.35
#